data_AF-A0A2D5QQJ2-F1
#
_entry.id   AF-A0A2D5QQJ2-F1
#
_cell.length_a   1.000
_cell.length_b   1.000
_cell.length_c   1.000
_cell.angle_alpha   90.00
_cell.angle_beta   90.00
_cell.angle_gamma   90.00
#
_symmetry.space_group_name_H-M   'P 1'
#
loop_
_entity.id
_entity.type
_entity.pdbx_description
1 polymer ?
#
loop_
_entity_poly.entity_id
_entity_poly.type
_entity_poly.pdbx_seq_one_letter_code
_entity_poly.pdbx_strand_id
1 'polypeptide(L)'
;MEQILLDFSSLKRALDQATKVALDAGSLLLNYLEDPKLMQFRERADLEVERLIRAHLCTAFPEWGFRAEEEPKLNKTFNDERPFWLVDPNDGTSAFLRGERGASVSIALIFQRRPVLGVIFAYAAPNAKGDLFTWAESCDPLRRNGQVLSTRWTKGWKGSIHFVSNSADQIAEAYKKVLTQPKLDQAHYRIAPGIAYRLALCAAGEGETAVSLASPRDFDFAAGHALLKGAGGELFDEKGQTISYCHSKPTRLARAFGGYSPLAQKLSHFDWSPVLLAKRQHKHDDDLPFLKPQEVNLSRSKQHVDQIQGAWWGWHYGHLLQKYKLSAQDSEQILHFATIEGGDVNLVQDTRLFINGQSSLGQSQYLKQFLDLFLNHQSDAQLSHVQEVTDTKTGALWGAKLGRQQLNHRMVSAFLAYRQGVINHWLVDGDRLAEQLLYLVNKMPNGQ
;
A
#
# COMPACT_ATOMS: atom_id res chain seq x y z
N MET A 1 -46.27 -18.36 -3.84
CA MET A 1 -44.87 -18.04 -4.18
C MET A 1 -44.02 -19.09 -3.50
N GLU A 2 -43.31 -19.92 -4.26
CA GLU A 2 -42.29 -20.79 -3.68
C GLU A 2 -41.27 -19.92 -2.96
N GLN A 3 -41.01 -20.24 -1.69
CA GLN A 3 -40.03 -19.55 -0.88
C GLN A 3 -38.66 -19.95 -1.43
N ILE A 4 -37.97 -19.03 -2.12
CA ILE A 4 -36.60 -19.27 -2.58
C ILE A 4 -35.75 -19.44 -1.32
N LEU A 5 -35.22 -20.64 -1.09
CA LEU A 5 -34.27 -20.90 -0.01
C LEU A 5 -32.86 -20.93 -0.64
N LEU A 6 -31.96 -20.10 -0.13
CA LEU A 6 -30.54 -20.22 -0.42
C LEU A 6 -29.98 -21.36 0.42
N ASP A 7 -29.75 -22.50 -0.20
CA ASP A 7 -29.12 -23.64 0.44
C ASP A 7 -27.59 -23.53 0.44
N PHE A 8 -26.95 -24.42 1.20
CA PHE A 8 -25.49 -24.50 1.27
C PHE A 8 -24.84 -24.68 -0.11
N SER A 9 -25.43 -25.53 -0.96
CA SER A 9 -24.89 -25.82 -2.30
C SER A 9 -24.85 -24.55 -3.18
N SER A 10 -25.93 -23.78 -3.17
CA SER A 10 -26.05 -22.52 -3.92
C SER A 10 -25.07 -21.47 -3.41
N LEU A 11 -24.96 -21.29 -2.09
CA LEU A 11 -24.02 -20.34 -1.50
C LEU A 11 -22.56 -20.73 -1.74
N LYS A 12 -22.25 -22.03 -1.66
CA LYS A 12 -20.90 -22.53 -1.94
C LYS A 12 -20.49 -22.27 -3.39
N ARG A 13 -21.36 -22.62 -4.34
CA ARG A 13 -21.14 -22.34 -5.77
C ARG A 13 -21.01 -20.84 -6.03
N ALA A 14 -21.83 -20.02 -5.37
CA ALA A 14 -21.76 -18.56 -5.49
C ALA A 14 -20.45 -17.99 -4.96
N LEU A 15 -19.96 -18.49 -3.82
CA LEU A 15 -18.70 -18.08 -3.22
C LEU A 15 -17.53 -18.44 -4.12
N ASP A 16 -17.51 -19.66 -4.66
CA ASP A 16 -16.44 -20.13 -5.53
C ASP A 16 -16.41 -19.32 -6.85
N GLN A 17 -17.58 -19.02 -7.44
CA GLN A 17 -17.68 -18.20 -8.66
C GLN A 17 -17.29 -16.73 -8.41
N ALA A 18 -17.77 -16.14 -7.31
CA ALA A 18 -17.42 -14.77 -6.93
C ALA A 18 -15.93 -14.63 -6.63
N THR A 19 -15.34 -15.63 -5.96
CA THR A 19 -13.90 -15.67 -5.67
C THR A 19 -13.08 -15.73 -6.95
N LYS A 20 -13.44 -16.64 -7.88
CA LYS A 20 -12.76 -16.77 -9.16
C LYS A 20 -12.80 -15.46 -9.94
N VAL A 21 -13.98 -14.87 -10.10
CA VAL A 21 -14.11 -13.65 -10.90
C VAL A 21 -13.47 -12.44 -10.23
N ALA A 22 -13.41 -12.37 -8.90
CA ALA A 22 -12.67 -11.33 -8.20
C ALA A 22 -11.16 -11.41 -8.49
N LEU A 23 -10.59 -12.61 -8.55
CA LEU A 23 -9.18 -12.82 -8.90
C LEU A 23 -8.90 -12.45 -10.37
N ASP A 24 -9.78 -12.84 -11.29
CA ASP A 24 -9.69 -12.48 -12.72
C ASP A 24 -9.77 -10.94 -12.90
N ALA A 25 -10.75 -10.31 -12.25
CA ALA A 25 -10.94 -8.86 -12.21
C ALA A 25 -9.73 -8.11 -11.63
N GLY A 26 -9.22 -8.57 -10.48
CA GLY A 26 -8.07 -7.96 -9.84
C GLY A 26 -6.78 -8.13 -10.65
N SER A 27 -6.62 -9.23 -11.37
CA SER A 27 -5.50 -9.43 -12.31
C SER A 27 -5.57 -8.42 -13.46
N LEU A 28 -6.77 -8.16 -14.00
CA LEU A 28 -6.98 -7.13 -15.01
C LEU A 28 -6.64 -5.73 -14.48
N LEU A 29 -7.11 -5.38 -13.27
CA LEU A 29 -6.78 -4.09 -12.64
C LEU A 29 -5.28 -3.95 -12.37
N LEU A 30 -4.61 -5.01 -11.93
CA LEU A 30 -3.17 -4.99 -11.72
C LEU A 30 -2.42 -4.79 -13.04
N ASN A 31 -2.84 -5.41 -14.13
CA ASN A 31 -2.27 -5.17 -15.46
C ASN A 31 -2.42 -3.71 -15.90
N TYR A 32 -3.55 -3.06 -15.59
CA TYR A 32 -3.74 -1.63 -15.82
C TYR A 32 -2.76 -0.76 -15.03
N LEU A 33 -2.22 -1.23 -13.90
CA LEU A 33 -1.20 -0.52 -13.12
C LEU A 33 0.24 -0.82 -13.58
N GLU A 34 0.49 -2.01 -14.11
CA GLU A 34 1.83 -2.51 -14.41
C GLU A 34 2.24 -2.34 -15.88
N ASP A 35 1.30 -2.41 -16.83
CA ASP A 35 1.59 -2.22 -18.26
C ASP A 35 1.54 -0.72 -18.62
N PRO A 36 2.67 -0.10 -19.04
CA PRO A 36 2.69 1.30 -19.46
C PRO A 36 1.68 1.65 -20.57
N LYS A 37 1.34 0.70 -21.44
CA LYS A 37 0.36 0.90 -22.52
C LYS A 37 -1.08 0.90 -22.02
N LEU A 38 -1.38 0.20 -20.93
CA LEU A 38 -2.71 0.17 -20.33
C LEU A 38 -2.88 1.29 -19.30
N MET A 39 -1.80 1.67 -18.60
CA MET A 39 -1.77 2.77 -17.62
C MET A 39 -2.31 4.09 -18.18
N GLN A 40 -2.10 4.37 -19.48
CA GLN A 40 -2.62 5.57 -20.15
C GLN A 40 -4.14 5.54 -20.37
N PHE A 41 -4.78 4.39 -20.20
CA PHE A 41 -6.22 4.15 -20.36
C PHE A 41 -6.89 3.61 -19.08
N ARG A 42 -6.23 3.76 -17.93
CA ARG A 42 -6.70 3.21 -16.64
C ARG A 42 -8.07 3.74 -16.22
N GLU A 43 -8.51 4.87 -16.75
CA GLU A 43 -9.89 5.38 -16.58
C GLU A 43 -10.97 4.47 -17.16
N ARG A 44 -10.61 3.50 -18.01
CA ARG A 44 -11.53 2.50 -18.59
C ARG A 44 -11.60 1.21 -17.77
N ALA A 45 -10.71 1.04 -16.80
CA ALA A 45 -10.51 -0.23 -16.11
C ALA A 45 -11.77 -0.65 -15.34
N ASP A 46 -12.38 0.27 -14.58
CA ASP A 46 -13.59 0.02 -13.78
C ASP A 46 -14.74 -0.53 -14.66
N LEU A 47 -14.98 0.08 -15.82
CA LEU A 47 -16.01 -0.35 -16.78
C LEU A 47 -15.73 -1.75 -17.36
N GLU A 48 -14.49 -2.04 -17.74
CA GLU A 48 -14.11 -3.33 -18.31
C GLU A 48 -14.23 -4.45 -17.27
N VAL A 49 -13.79 -4.18 -16.05
CA VAL A 49 -13.87 -5.09 -14.92
C VAL A 49 -15.31 -5.36 -14.53
N GLU A 50 -16.17 -4.34 -14.50
CA GLU A 50 -17.60 -4.55 -14.23
C GLU A 50 -18.22 -5.49 -15.28
N ARG A 51 -17.92 -5.30 -16.57
CA ARG A 51 -18.43 -6.16 -17.65
C ARG A 51 -17.96 -7.60 -17.49
N LEU A 52 -16.70 -7.81 -17.13
CA LEU A 52 -16.15 -9.13 -16.83
C LEU A 52 -16.90 -9.79 -15.66
N ILE A 53 -17.07 -9.07 -14.55
CA ILE A 53 -17.77 -9.57 -13.37
C ILE A 53 -19.22 -9.90 -13.70
N ARG A 54 -19.91 -8.99 -14.37
CA ARG A 54 -21.30 -9.14 -14.81
C ARG A 54 -21.48 -10.34 -15.71
N ALA A 55 -20.61 -10.53 -16.71
CA ALA A 55 -20.68 -11.66 -17.63
C ALA A 55 -20.59 -12.99 -16.88
N HIS A 56 -19.63 -13.12 -15.95
CA HIS A 56 -19.44 -14.34 -15.17
C HIS A 56 -20.62 -14.61 -14.22
N LEU A 57 -21.02 -13.62 -13.42
CA LEU A 57 -22.04 -13.81 -12.38
C LEU A 57 -23.45 -13.97 -12.97
N CYS A 58 -23.82 -13.17 -13.97
CA CYS A 58 -25.13 -13.30 -14.61
C CYS A 58 -25.28 -14.58 -15.44
N THR A 59 -24.18 -15.11 -15.99
CA THR A 59 -24.20 -16.42 -16.69
C THR A 59 -24.31 -17.57 -15.70
N ALA A 60 -23.58 -17.52 -14.58
CA ALA A 60 -23.60 -18.57 -13.57
C ALA A 60 -24.90 -18.60 -12.75
N PHE A 61 -25.55 -17.44 -12.58
CA PHE A 61 -26.76 -17.23 -11.77
C PHE A 61 -27.79 -16.36 -12.52
N PRO A 62 -28.40 -16.87 -13.61
CA PRO A 62 -29.33 -16.10 -14.42
C PRO A 62 -30.59 -15.69 -13.66
N GLU A 63 -30.95 -16.39 -12.58
CA GLU A 63 -32.16 -16.08 -11.79
C GLU A 63 -31.94 -14.96 -10.76
N TRP A 64 -30.69 -14.52 -10.55
CA TRP A 64 -30.31 -13.57 -9.50
C TRP A 64 -30.13 -12.17 -10.05
N GLY A 65 -30.43 -11.17 -9.21
CA GLY A 65 -30.27 -9.77 -9.57
C GLY A 65 -28.81 -9.37 -9.66
N PHE A 66 -28.54 -8.25 -10.30
CA PHE A 66 -27.19 -7.69 -10.38
C PHE A 66 -27.28 -6.17 -10.38
N ARG A 67 -26.53 -5.53 -9.48
CA ARG A 67 -26.33 -4.08 -9.47
C ARG A 67 -24.86 -3.76 -9.24
N ALA A 68 -24.33 -2.88 -10.08
CA ALA A 68 -22.98 -2.37 -9.98
C ALA A 68 -22.92 -0.86 -10.28
N GLU A 69 -21.74 -0.27 -10.10
CA GLU A 69 -21.51 1.17 -10.13
C GLU A 69 -21.52 1.78 -11.54
N GLU A 70 -20.82 1.16 -12.50
CA GLU A 70 -20.38 1.78 -13.76
C GLU A 70 -21.46 1.76 -14.85
N GLU A 71 -22.22 0.67 -14.98
CA GLU A 71 -23.32 0.56 -15.96
C GLU A 71 -24.69 0.36 -15.30
N PRO A 72 -25.27 1.38 -14.62
CA PRO A 72 -26.55 1.24 -13.94
C PRO A 72 -27.72 0.83 -14.84
N LYS A 73 -27.63 1.15 -16.14
CA LYS A 73 -28.64 0.79 -17.16
C LYS A 73 -28.72 -0.70 -17.43
N LEU A 74 -27.66 -1.45 -17.15
CA LEU A 74 -27.59 -2.91 -17.35
C LEU A 74 -27.97 -3.69 -16.08
N ASN A 75 -28.34 -2.99 -15.01
CA ASN A 75 -28.71 -3.64 -13.76
C ASN A 75 -29.96 -4.51 -13.93
N LYS A 76 -29.86 -5.72 -13.39
CA LYS A 76 -30.94 -6.70 -13.41
C LYS A 76 -31.67 -6.65 -12.08
N THR A 77 -32.90 -6.15 -12.12
CA THR A 77 -33.74 -5.92 -10.93
C THR A 77 -34.74 -7.05 -10.71
N PHE A 78 -34.90 -7.43 -9.45
CA PHE A 78 -35.93 -8.36 -8.98
C PHE A 78 -36.55 -7.81 -7.70
N ASN A 79 -37.54 -8.52 -7.15
CA ASN A 79 -38.04 -8.20 -5.82
C ASN A 79 -36.92 -8.34 -4.76
N ASP A 80 -37.05 -7.63 -3.64
CA ASP A 80 -36.04 -7.61 -2.57
C ASP A 80 -35.90 -8.95 -1.80
N GLU A 81 -36.80 -9.91 -2.06
CA GLU A 81 -36.76 -11.27 -1.51
C GLU A 81 -35.90 -12.23 -2.35
N ARG A 82 -35.50 -11.83 -3.57
CA ARG A 82 -34.59 -12.63 -4.41
C ARG A 82 -33.12 -12.30 -4.13
N PRO A 83 -32.20 -13.27 -4.29
CA PRO A 83 -30.78 -13.00 -4.23
C PRO A 83 -30.35 -12.01 -5.32
N PHE A 84 -29.46 -11.08 -4.97
CA PHE A 84 -28.84 -10.19 -5.95
C PHE A 84 -27.40 -9.83 -5.60
N TRP A 85 -26.59 -9.69 -6.64
CA TRP A 85 -25.20 -9.25 -6.55
C TRP A 85 -25.13 -7.73 -6.38
N LEU A 86 -24.31 -7.28 -5.43
CA LEU A 86 -23.80 -5.91 -5.35
C LEU A 86 -22.31 -5.91 -5.62
N VAL A 87 -21.90 -5.16 -6.62
CA VAL A 87 -20.52 -5.15 -7.09
C VAL A 87 -20.01 -3.71 -7.19
N ASP A 88 -18.86 -3.48 -6.58
CA ASP A 88 -17.99 -2.36 -6.93
C ASP A 88 -16.75 -2.98 -7.62
N PRO A 89 -16.55 -2.73 -8.93
CA PRO A 89 -15.46 -3.33 -9.66
C PRO A 89 -14.08 -2.89 -9.14
N ASN A 90 -13.98 -1.73 -8.48
CA ASN A 90 -12.71 -1.12 -8.09
C ASN A 90 -12.87 -0.09 -6.94
N ASP A 91 -13.36 -0.52 -5.77
CA ASP A 91 -13.51 0.35 -4.59
C ASP A 91 -12.19 1.04 -4.28
N GLY A 92 -12.21 2.37 -4.28
CA GLY A 92 -11.01 3.19 -4.20
C GLY A 92 -10.44 3.62 -5.57
N THR A 93 -11.26 3.74 -6.62
CA THR A 93 -10.87 4.22 -7.97
C THR A 93 -9.96 5.44 -7.93
N SER A 94 -10.24 6.43 -7.07
CA SER A 94 -9.38 7.61 -6.91
C SER A 94 -7.93 7.27 -6.53
N ALA A 95 -7.74 6.28 -5.67
CA ALA A 95 -6.42 5.78 -5.28
C ALA A 95 -5.77 4.99 -6.41
N PHE A 96 -6.54 4.12 -7.07
CA PHE A 96 -6.11 3.39 -8.27
C PHE A 96 -5.61 4.33 -9.39
N LEU A 97 -6.35 5.40 -9.69
CA LEU A 97 -5.95 6.40 -10.69
C LEU A 97 -4.66 7.15 -10.33
N ARG A 98 -4.29 7.21 -9.05
CA ARG A 98 -3.02 7.74 -8.55
C ARG A 98 -1.91 6.69 -8.42
N GLY A 99 -2.18 5.43 -8.77
CA GLY A 99 -1.24 4.32 -8.60
C GLY A 99 -1.04 3.90 -7.14
N GLU A 100 -1.93 4.33 -6.25
CA GLU A 100 -1.91 3.95 -4.84
C GLU A 100 -2.43 2.51 -4.64
N ARG A 101 -2.01 1.89 -3.54
CA ARG A 101 -2.40 0.53 -3.17
C ARG A 101 -3.62 0.51 -2.28
N GLY A 102 -4.34 -0.61 -2.31
CA GLY A 102 -5.48 -0.86 -1.41
C GLY A 102 -6.83 -0.48 -2.01
N ALA A 103 -6.87 -0.18 -3.32
CA ALA A 103 -8.10 -0.36 -4.09
C ALA A 103 -8.42 -1.86 -4.21
N SER A 104 -9.69 -2.20 -4.34
CA SER A 104 -10.13 -3.59 -4.27
C SER A 104 -11.36 -3.88 -5.11
N VAL A 105 -11.43 -5.09 -5.66
CA VAL A 105 -12.69 -5.63 -6.19
C VAL A 105 -13.58 -6.00 -5.00
N SER A 106 -14.83 -5.54 -4.99
CA SER A 106 -15.82 -5.80 -3.92
C SER A 106 -17.06 -6.46 -4.50
N ILE A 107 -17.36 -7.69 -4.07
CA ILE A 107 -18.50 -8.48 -4.54
C ILE A 107 -19.28 -9.00 -3.34
N ALA A 108 -20.56 -8.67 -3.27
CA ALA A 108 -21.47 -9.15 -2.24
C ALA A 108 -22.69 -9.85 -2.84
N LEU A 109 -23.20 -10.87 -2.16
CA LEU A 109 -24.55 -11.37 -2.39
C LEU A 109 -25.47 -10.85 -1.28
N ILE A 110 -26.55 -10.20 -1.68
CA ILE A 110 -27.64 -9.81 -0.79
C ILE A 110 -28.78 -10.80 -0.94
N PHE A 111 -29.35 -11.21 0.18
CA PHE A 111 -30.57 -12.00 0.22
C PHE A 111 -31.40 -11.58 1.43
N GLN A 112 -32.73 -11.44 1.28
CA GLN A 112 -33.62 -10.98 2.36
C GLN A 112 -33.09 -9.71 3.05
N ARG A 113 -32.62 -8.76 2.22
CA ARG A 113 -32.15 -7.44 2.66
C ARG A 113 -30.92 -7.43 3.56
N ARG A 114 -30.17 -8.54 3.62
CA ARG A 114 -28.93 -8.71 4.39
C ARG A 114 -27.81 -9.28 3.51
N PRO A 115 -26.53 -8.94 3.79
CA PRO A 115 -25.41 -9.49 3.06
C PRO A 115 -25.13 -10.91 3.58
N VAL A 116 -25.17 -11.89 2.67
CA VAL A 116 -24.99 -13.33 3.00
C VAL A 116 -23.69 -13.90 2.46
N LEU A 117 -22.98 -13.14 1.61
CA LEU A 117 -21.70 -13.51 1.04
C LEU A 117 -20.92 -12.24 0.72
N GLY A 118 -19.61 -12.26 1.00
CA GLY A 118 -18.69 -11.18 0.68
C GLY A 118 -17.36 -11.73 0.15
N VAL A 119 -16.90 -11.15 -0.95
CA VAL A 119 -15.56 -11.35 -1.51
C VAL A 119 -14.94 -9.98 -1.72
N ILE A 120 -13.78 -9.77 -1.11
CA ILE A 120 -12.97 -8.56 -1.32
C ILE A 120 -11.58 -8.98 -1.76
N PHE A 121 -11.09 -8.41 -2.85
CA PHE A 121 -9.75 -8.65 -3.33
C PHE A 121 -8.99 -7.34 -3.53
N ALA A 122 -8.11 -7.02 -2.59
CA ALA A 122 -7.17 -5.91 -2.72
C ALA A 122 -5.97 -6.37 -3.56
N TYR A 123 -6.13 -6.33 -4.88
CA TYR A 123 -5.24 -6.94 -5.86
C TYR A 123 -3.80 -6.42 -5.82
N ALA A 124 -3.58 -5.16 -5.47
CA ALA A 124 -2.25 -4.56 -5.35
C ALA A 124 -1.64 -4.63 -3.94
N ALA A 125 -2.34 -5.25 -2.97
CA ALA A 125 -1.96 -5.29 -1.55
C ALA A 125 -1.71 -6.73 -1.05
N PRO A 126 -0.92 -6.93 0.01
CA PRO A 126 0.28 -6.15 0.26
C PRO A 126 1.30 -6.41 -0.86
N ASN A 127 2.06 -5.41 -1.26
CA ASN A 127 3.21 -5.61 -2.15
C ASN A 127 2.91 -6.23 -3.52
N ALA A 128 1.74 -5.94 -4.11
CA ALA A 128 1.28 -6.52 -5.38
C ALA A 128 1.13 -8.06 -5.37
N LYS A 129 0.99 -8.67 -4.18
CA LYS A 129 0.76 -10.11 -4.03
C LYS A 129 -0.72 -10.51 -4.01
N GLY A 130 -1.61 -9.52 -3.92
CA GLY A 130 -3.04 -9.73 -3.72
C GLY A 130 -3.41 -10.12 -2.29
N ASP A 131 -4.53 -9.56 -1.80
CA ASP A 131 -5.08 -9.88 -0.50
C ASP A 131 -6.58 -10.15 -0.63
N LEU A 132 -6.94 -11.42 -0.60
CA LEU A 132 -8.26 -11.95 -0.86
C LEU A 132 -8.95 -12.34 0.44
N PHE A 133 -10.16 -11.85 0.66
CA PHE A 133 -11.01 -12.19 1.79
C PHE A 133 -12.33 -12.76 1.29
N THR A 134 -12.75 -13.87 1.88
CA THR A 134 -13.97 -14.57 1.44
C THR A 134 -14.75 -15.10 2.63
N TRP A 135 -16.07 -14.91 2.58
CA TRP A 135 -17.01 -15.50 3.52
C TRP A 135 -18.40 -15.63 2.89
N ALA A 136 -19.13 -16.67 3.27
CA ALA A 136 -20.56 -16.77 3.04
C ALA A 136 -21.23 -17.51 4.20
N GLU A 137 -22.48 -17.15 4.47
CA GLU A 137 -23.31 -17.81 5.47
C GLU A 137 -23.39 -19.32 5.17
N SER A 138 -23.33 -20.14 6.23
CA SER A 138 -23.29 -21.60 6.13
C SER A 138 -22.05 -22.19 5.42
N CYS A 139 -21.15 -21.36 4.88
CA CYS A 139 -19.89 -21.76 4.25
C CYS A 139 -18.67 -21.40 5.12
N ASP A 140 -18.89 -21.21 6.42
CA ASP A 140 -17.86 -20.89 7.40
C ASP A 140 -16.65 -21.83 7.32
N PRO A 141 -15.45 -21.35 7.69
CA PRO A 141 -15.15 -20.05 8.30
C PRO A 141 -14.77 -18.95 7.30
N LEU A 142 -14.71 -17.69 7.79
CA LEU A 142 -14.08 -16.56 7.10
C LEU A 142 -12.63 -16.89 6.75
N ARG A 143 -12.21 -16.57 5.52
CA ARG A 143 -10.86 -16.85 5.02
C ARG A 143 -10.16 -15.60 4.50
N ARG A 144 -8.84 -15.60 4.62
CA ARG A 144 -7.92 -14.67 3.96
C ARG A 144 -6.84 -15.46 3.21
N ASN A 145 -6.70 -15.24 1.91
CA ASN A 145 -5.76 -15.96 1.04
C ASN A 145 -5.84 -17.48 1.22
N GLY A 146 -7.08 -18.01 1.32
CA GLY A 146 -7.36 -19.43 1.55
C GLY A 146 -7.19 -19.90 3.00
N GLN A 147 -6.52 -19.15 3.86
CA GLN A 147 -6.32 -19.50 5.27
C GLN A 147 -7.52 -19.11 6.13
N VAL A 148 -7.87 -19.96 7.10
CA VAL A 148 -8.95 -19.69 8.05
C VAL A 148 -8.55 -18.57 9.00
N LEU A 149 -9.43 -17.59 9.20
CA LEU A 149 -9.25 -16.53 10.17
C LEU A 149 -9.91 -16.87 11.51
N SER A 150 -9.24 -16.52 12.61
CA SER A 150 -9.82 -16.48 13.95
C SER A 150 -9.73 -15.05 14.49
N THR A 151 -10.76 -14.27 14.20
CA THR A 151 -10.77 -12.84 14.51
C THR A 151 -10.85 -12.59 16.00
N ARG A 152 -9.98 -11.70 16.51
CA ARG A 152 -10.01 -11.23 17.89
C ARG A 152 -9.79 -9.72 17.90
N TRP A 153 -10.78 -8.98 18.38
CA TRP A 153 -10.68 -7.54 18.58
C TRP A 153 -10.29 -7.17 20.00
N THR A 154 -9.63 -6.03 20.15
CA THR A 154 -9.44 -5.41 21.45
C THR A 154 -10.78 -4.94 21.98
N LYS A 155 -11.12 -5.30 23.22
CA LYS A 155 -12.43 -4.96 23.81
C LYS A 155 -12.57 -3.49 24.24
N GLY A 156 -11.50 -2.72 24.19
CA GLY A 156 -11.43 -1.36 24.73
C GLY A 156 -10.94 -0.33 23.71
N TRP A 157 -11.19 0.93 24.02
CA TRP A 157 -10.77 2.07 23.20
C TRP A 157 -9.26 2.34 23.28
N LYS A 158 -8.65 2.08 24.44
CA LYS A 158 -7.21 2.24 24.61
C LYS A 158 -6.45 1.29 23.69
N GLY A 159 -5.62 1.84 22.82
CA GLY A 159 -4.80 1.08 21.88
C GLY A 159 -5.56 0.52 20.67
N SER A 160 -6.85 0.83 20.50
CA SER A 160 -7.60 0.38 19.32
C SER A 160 -7.11 1.07 18.05
N ILE A 161 -7.20 0.37 16.92
CA ILE A 161 -6.84 0.83 15.59
C ILE A 161 -8.10 1.06 14.77
N HIS A 162 -8.25 2.28 14.26
CA HIS A 162 -9.37 2.67 13.42
C HIS A 162 -8.90 2.96 11.98
N PHE A 163 -9.38 2.20 11.00
CA PHE A 163 -9.08 2.41 9.60
C PHE A 163 -9.89 3.57 9.00
N VAL A 164 -9.19 4.54 8.41
CA VAL A 164 -9.76 5.76 7.82
C VAL A 164 -9.26 5.92 6.37
N SER A 165 -9.88 6.82 5.59
CA SER A 165 -9.50 7.03 4.19
C SER A 165 -8.09 7.64 4.08
N ASN A 166 -7.45 7.48 2.92
CA ASN A 166 -6.11 8.04 2.66
C ASN A 166 -6.03 9.53 2.98
N SER A 167 -7.08 10.31 2.67
CA SER A 167 -7.16 11.75 2.93
C SER A 167 -6.95 12.17 4.40
N ALA A 168 -6.97 11.23 5.35
CA ALA A 168 -6.64 11.50 6.75
C ALA A 168 -5.20 12.01 6.95
N ASP A 169 -4.28 11.69 6.02
CA ASP A 169 -2.91 12.20 6.00
C ASP A 169 -2.83 13.74 5.90
N GLN A 170 -3.72 14.34 5.12
CA GLN A 170 -3.81 15.79 4.86
C GLN A 170 -4.53 16.56 5.98
N ILE A 171 -5.16 15.86 6.92
CA ILE A 171 -5.94 16.42 8.03
C ILE A 171 -5.70 15.66 9.35
N ALA A 172 -4.46 15.21 9.58
CA ALA A 172 -4.09 14.36 10.71
C ALA A 172 -4.48 14.96 12.08
N GLU A 173 -4.29 16.26 12.28
CA GLU A 173 -4.68 16.94 13.54
C GLU A 173 -6.19 16.91 13.78
N ALA A 174 -7.02 16.94 12.73
CA ALA A 174 -8.47 16.82 12.88
C ALA A 174 -8.87 15.41 13.34
N TYR A 175 -8.28 14.37 12.74
CA TYR A 175 -8.50 12.99 13.17
C TYR A 175 -7.99 12.75 14.60
N LYS A 176 -6.81 13.27 14.93
CA LYS A 176 -6.26 13.23 16.29
C LYS A 176 -7.22 13.86 17.29
N LYS A 177 -7.75 15.06 17.01
CA LYS A 177 -8.73 15.73 17.88
C LYS A 177 -9.98 14.89 18.13
N VAL A 178 -10.49 14.19 17.12
CA VAL A 178 -11.69 13.34 17.25
C VAL A 178 -11.39 12.02 17.95
N LEU A 179 -10.25 11.38 17.69
CA LEU A 179 -9.92 10.04 18.21
C LEU A 179 -9.20 10.06 19.58
N THR A 180 -8.66 11.21 20.00
CA THR A 180 -7.93 11.39 21.27
C THR A 180 -8.59 12.44 22.18
N GLN A 181 -9.93 12.53 22.15
CA GLN A 181 -10.68 13.46 23.00
C GLN A 181 -10.31 13.28 24.48
N PRO A 182 -10.36 14.33 25.33
CA PRO A 182 -9.90 14.26 26.72
C PRO A 182 -10.55 13.16 27.59
N LYS A 183 -11.75 12.71 27.22
CA LYS A 183 -12.50 11.64 27.92
C LYS A 183 -12.20 10.23 27.40
N LEU A 184 -11.31 10.10 26.42
CA LEU A 184 -10.96 8.85 25.76
C LEU A 184 -9.50 8.54 26.02
N ASP A 185 -9.20 7.27 26.31
CA ASP A 185 -7.85 6.78 26.24
C ASP A 185 -7.29 6.92 24.82
N GLN A 186 -5.96 6.86 24.66
CA GLN A 186 -5.34 6.99 23.34
C GLN A 186 -5.71 5.82 22.41
N ALA A 187 -6.34 6.13 21.28
CA ALA A 187 -6.53 5.23 20.14
C ALA A 187 -5.60 5.62 18.98
N HIS A 188 -5.48 4.73 18.00
CA HIS A 188 -4.68 4.91 16.78
C HIS A 188 -5.57 4.86 15.54
N TYR A 189 -5.09 5.43 14.44
CA TYR A 189 -5.70 5.22 13.13
C TYR A 189 -4.66 4.76 12.11
N ARG A 190 -5.14 4.03 11.11
CA ARG A 190 -4.37 3.63 9.92
C ARG A 190 -5.13 4.03 8.67
N ILE A 191 -4.41 4.37 7.62
CA ILE A 191 -5.01 4.72 6.34
C ILE A 191 -5.11 3.48 5.45
N ALA A 192 -6.24 3.36 4.76
CA ALA A 192 -6.36 2.55 3.55
C ALA A 192 -7.45 3.18 2.66
N PRO A 193 -7.29 3.16 1.32
CA PRO A 193 -8.13 3.98 0.45
C PRO A 193 -9.59 3.51 0.40
N GLY A 194 -9.83 2.27 -0.03
CA GLY A 194 -11.17 1.71 -0.18
C GLY A 194 -11.86 1.43 1.15
N ILE A 195 -13.18 1.66 1.27
CA ILE A 195 -13.92 1.26 2.47
C ILE A 195 -14.12 -0.27 2.52
N ALA A 196 -14.23 -0.94 1.38
CA ALA A 196 -14.31 -2.40 1.30
C ALA A 196 -13.09 -3.02 1.98
N TYR A 197 -11.88 -2.67 1.52
CA TYR A 197 -10.66 -3.25 2.08
C TYR A 197 -10.47 -2.92 3.57
N ARG A 198 -10.84 -1.72 4.02
CA ARG A 198 -10.82 -1.37 5.45
C ARG A 198 -11.71 -2.26 6.29
N LEU A 199 -12.93 -2.54 5.81
CA LEU A 199 -13.85 -3.46 6.49
C LEU A 199 -13.30 -4.89 6.50
N ALA A 200 -12.66 -5.34 5.41
CA ALA A 200 -12.00 -6.64 5.34
C ALA A 200 -10.84 -6.78 6.34
N LEU A 201 -9.99 -5.74 6.48
CA LEU A 201 -8.93 -5.70 7.49
C LEU A 201 -9.48 -5.76 8.92
N CYS A 202 -10.61 -5.09 9.18
CA CYS A 202 -11.29 -5.19 10.47
C CYS A 202 -11.85 -6.61 10.70
N ALA A 203 -12.46 -7.22 9.68
CA ALA A 203 -12.94 -8.60 9.74
C ALA A 203 -11.80 -9.59 10.02
N ALA A 204 -10.57 -9.30 9.59
CA ALA A 204 -9.38 -10.10 9.89
C ALA A 204 -8.72 -9.79 11.25
N GLY A 205 -9.22 -8.79 11.99
CA GLY A 205 -8.68 -8.40 13.29
C GLY A 205 -7.43 -7.52 13.23
N GLU A 206 -7.12 -6.91 12.10
CA GLU A 206 -6.00 -5.95 11.99
C GLU A 206 -6.32 -4.57 12.59
N GLY A 207 -7.59 -4.34 12.90
CA GLY A 207 -8.07 -3.17 13.61
C GLY A 207 -9.50 -3.37 14.06
N GLU A 208 -9.94 -2.52 14.97
CA GLU A 208 -11.24 -2.62 15.60
C GLU A 208 -12.36 -2.07 14.72
N THR A 209 -12.10 -1.01 13.95
CA THR A 209 -13.17 -0.38 13.14
C THR A 209 -12.67 0.25 11.84
N ALA A 210 -13.51 0.28 10.82
CA ALA A 210 -13.35 1.08 9.60
C ALA A 210 -14.39 2.21 9.58
N VAL A 211 -13.97 3.40 9.14
CA VAL A 211 -14.80 4.61 9.13
C VAL A 211 -14.81 5.27 7.75
N SER A 212 -15.97 5.36 7.10
CA SER A 212 -16.15 6.22 5.93
C SER A 212 -16.95 7.47 6.30
N LEU A 213 -16.42 8.64 5.93
CA LEU A 213 -17.09 9.94 6.10
C LEU A 213 -17.48 10.58 4.76
N ALA A 214 -17.32 9.83 3.66
CA ALA A 214 -17.42 10.35 2.29
C ALA A 214 -18.66 9.82 1.55
N SER A 215 -19.78 9.67 2.27
CA SER A 215 -21.06 9.23 1.73
C SER A 215 -21.02 7.96 0.87
N PRO A 216 -20.53 6.82 1.42
CA PRO A 216 -20.34 5.61 0.62
C PRO A 216 -21.68 5.02 0.14
N ARG A 217 -21.60 4.32 -0.99
CA ARG A 217 -22.70 3.60 -1.62
C ARG A 217 -22.69 2.14 -1.18
N ASP A 218 -23.83 1.49 -1.36
CA ASP A 218 -24.00 0.12 -0.85
C ASP A 218 -23.08 -0.92 -1.48
N PHE A 219 -22.68 -0.76 -2.74
CA PHE A 219 -21.66 -1.61 -3.36
C PHE A 219 -20.27 -1.45 -2.73
N ASP A 220 -19.91 -0.26 -2.24
CA ASP A 220 -18.61 0.01 -1.56
C ASP A 220 -18.48 -0.82 -0.27
N PHE A 221 -19.57 -1.04 0.47
CA PHE A 221 -19.51 -1.61 1.82
C PHE A 221 -20.23 -2.95 2.01
N ALA A 222 -21.07 -3.39 1.07
CA ALA A 222 -21.84 -4.64 1.22
C ALA A 222 -20.97 -5.87 1.43
N ALA A 223 -19.88 -6.01 0.66
CA ALA A 223 -19.00 -7.17 0.76
C ALA A 223 -18.25 -7.15 2.10
N GLY A 224 -17.75 -5.98 2.49
CA GLY A 224 -17.09 -5.77 3.78
C GLY A 224 -18.02 -6.04 4.96
N HIS A 225 -19.30 -5.65 4.85
CA HIS A 225 -20.31 -5.96 5.85
C HIS A 225 -20.53 -7.48 5.96
N ALA A 226 -20.64 -8.23 4.85
CA ALA A 226 -20.68 -9.70 4.91
C ALA A 226 -19.46 -10.29 5.64
N LEU A 227 -18.24 -9.85 5.32
CA LEU A 227 -17.03 -10.33 6.01
C LEU A 227 -17.07 -10.03 7.51
N LEU A 228 -17.53 -8.83 7.90
CA LEU A 228 -17.71 -8.47 9.30
C LEU A 228 -18.69 -9.40 10.01
N LYS A 229 -19.82 -9.76 9.38
CA LYS A 229 -20.75 -10.74 9.95
C LYS A 229 -20.08 -12.08 10.20
N GLY A 230 -19.27 -12.56 9.25
CA GLY A 230 -18.45 -13.76 9.42
C GLY A 230 -17.44 -13.69 10.56
N ALA A 231 -16.98 -12.48 10.91
CA ALA A 231 -16.12 -12.23 12.05
C ALA A 231 -16.87 -11.94 13.37
N GLY A 232 -18.20 -11.87 13.36
CA GLY A 232 -19.02 -11.48 14.52
C GLY A 232 -19.09 -9.96 14.78
N GLY A 233 -18.78 -9.15 13.77
CA GLY A 233 -18.89 -7.69 13.79
C GLY A 233 -20.15 -7.19 13.08
N GLU A 234 -20.28 -5.87 12.99
CA GLU A 234 -21.47 -5.22 12.41
C GLU A 234 -21.10 -3.89 11.71
N LEU A 235 -21.99 -3.40 10.83
CA LEU A 235 -21.90 -2.11 10.15
C LEU A 235 -23.06 -1.18 10.56
N PHE A 236 -22.72 0.07 10.87
CA PHE A 236 -23.66 1.11 11.32
C PHE A 236 -23.62 2.35 10.42
N ASP A 237 -24.79 2.98 10.26
CA ASP A 237 -24.94 4.29 9.61
C ASP A 237 -24.55 5.44 10.54
N GLU A 238 -24.74 6.68 10.07
CA GLU A 238 -24.48 7.89 10.87
C GLU A 238 -25.39 8.08 12.10
N LYS A 239 -26.45 7.28 12.23
CA LYS A 239 -27.38 7.28 13.35
C LYS A 239 -27.14 6.09 14.29
N GLY A 240 -26.12 5.27 14.04
CA GLY A 240 -25.82 4.07 14.81
C GLY A 240 -26.80 2.91 14.55
N GLN A 241 -27.50 2.92 13.42
CA GLN A 241 -28.45 1.88 13.01
C GLN A 241 -27.76 0.88 12.08
N THR A 242 -28.12 -0.41 12.21
CA THR A 242 -27.61 -1.48 11.35
C THR A 242 -28.11 -1.35 9.92
N ILE A 243 -27.28 -1.73 8.96
CA ILE A 243 -27.60 -1.51 7.54
C ILE A 243 -28.48 -2.62 6.95
N SER A 244 -29.53 -2.21 6.23
CA SER A 244 -30.34 -3.09 5.38
C SER A 244 -30.20 -2.70 3.91
N TYR A 245 -30.37 -3.67 3.02
CA TYR A 245 -30.14 -3.54 1.58
C TYR A 245 -31.43 -3.77 0.82
N CYS A 246 -31.69 -2.95 -0.20
CA CYS A 246 -32.81 -3.16 -1.11
C CYS A 246 -32.30 -3.05 -2.54
N HIS A 247 -32.86 -3.87 -3.43
CA HIS A 247 -32.62 -3.78 -4.86
C HIS A 247 -33.22 -2.49 -5.40
N SER A 248 -34.52 -2.30 -5.12
CA SER A 248 -35.35 -1.21 -5.65
C SER A 248 -34.93 0.19 -5.16
N LYS A 249 -34.39 0.27 -3.94
CA LYS A 249 -33.95 1.51 -3.31
C LYS A 249 -32.52 1.36 -2.80
N PRO A 250 -31.51 1.83 -3.57
CA PRO A 250 -30.13 1.78 -3.11
C PRO A 250 -29.96 2.45 -1.76
N THR A 251 -29.26 1.78 -0.86
CA THR A 251 -28.88 2.30 0.43
C THR A 251 -27.73 3.30 0.22
N ARG A 252 -27.92 4.50 0.75
CA ARG A 252 -26.92 5.57 0.73
C ARG A 252 -26.69 6.02 2.16
N LEU A 253 -25.44 6.00 2.59
CA LEU A 253 -25.06 6.44 3.92
C LEU A 253 -24.40 7.80 3.80
N ALA A 254 -24.57 8.67 4.78
CA ALA A 254 -23.69 9.84 4.88
C ALA A 254 -22.31 9.41 5.42
N ARG A 255 -22.33 8.47 6.38
CA ARG A 255 -21.15 7.93 7.06
C ARG A 255 -21.38 6.45 7.36
N ALA A 256 -20.30 5.69 7.39
CA ALA A 256 -20.34 4.26 7.67
C ALA A 256 -19.29 3.90 8.73
N PHE A 257 -19.68 3.10 9.72
CA PHE A 257 -18.84 2.66 10.83
C PHE A 257 -18.97 1.15 10.99
N GLY A 258 -17.94 0.39 10.63
CA GLY A 258 -17.99 -1.08 10.65
C GLY A 258 -16.84 -1.68 11.44
N GLY A 259 -17.05 -2.84 12.06
CA GLY A 259 -16.01 -3.53 12.83
C GLY A 259 -16.55 -4.20 14.07
N TYR A 260 -15.76 -4.17 15.15
CA TYR A 260 -16.20 -4.58 16.48
C TYR A 260 -17.35 -3.70 16.96
N SER A 261 -18.54 -4.30 17.09
CA SER A 261 -19.80 -3.57 17.20
C SER A 261 -19.84 -2.49 18.28
N PRO A 262 -19.35 -2.72 19.52
CA PRO A 262 -19.35 -1.68 20.57
C PRO A 262 -18.53 -0.43 20.19
N LEU A 263 -17.41 -0.59 19.50
CA LEU A 263 -16.56 0.54 19.10
C LEU A 263 -17.07 1.21 17.83
N ALA A 264 -17.54 0.43 16.85
CA ALA A 264 -18.13 0.95 15.62
C ALA A 264 -19.38 1.80 15.92
N GLN A 265 -20.29 1.29 16.76
CA GLN A 265 -21.46 2.03 17.19
C GLN A 265 -21.09 3.25 18.06
N LYS A 266 -20.03 3.16 18.89
CA LYS A 266 -19.54 4.32 19.64
C LYS A 266 -19.07 5.44 18.71
N LEU A 267 -18.32 5.12 17.64
CA LEU A 267 -17.82 6.09 16.66
C LEU A 267 -18.93 6.80 15.87
N SER A 268 -20.08 6.15 15.64
CA SER A 268 -21.20 6.78 14.93
C SER A 268 -21.78 7.97 15.68
N HIS A 269 -21.57 8.04 17.00
CA HIS A 269 -22.04 9.11 17.87
C HIS A 269 -21.01 10.22 18.08
N PHE A 270 -19.83 10.14 17.47
CA PHE A 270 -18.80 11.16 17.62
C PHE A 270 -19.15 12.42 16.81
N ASP A 271 -18.69 13.57 17.32
CA ASP A 271 -18.68 14.80 16.53
C ASP A 271 -17.53 14.76 15.52
N TRP A 272 -17.89 14.47 14.26
CA TRP A 272 -16.96 14.43 13.14
C TRP A 272 -16.77 15.80 12.46
N SER A 273 -17.42 16.86 12.94
CA SER A 273 -17.30 18.22 12.38
C SER A 273 -15.85 18.69 12.25
N PRO A 274 -14.92 18.42 13.20
CA PRO A 274 -13.52 18.80 13.02
C PRO A 274 -12.88 18.19 11.78
N VAL A 275 -13.22 16.96 11.42
CA VAL A 275 -12.69 16.26 10.24
C VAL A 275 -13.41 16.72 8.97
N LEU A 276 -14.73 16.87 9.03
CA LEU A 276 -15.55 17.28 7.87
C LEU A 276 -15.27 18.72 7.42
N LEU A 277 -14.96 19.61 8.37
CA LEU A 277 -14.67 21.03 8.12
C LEU A 277 -13.16 21.31 7.95
N ALA A 278 -12.30 20.31 8.16
CA ALA A 278 -10.87 20.50 8.03
C ALA A 278 -10.52 20.85 6.58
N LYS A 279 -9.79 21.95 6.41
CA LYS A 279 -9.15 22.26 5.14
C LYS A 279 -8.02 21.26 4.95
N ARG A 280 -8.08 20.51 3.83
CA ARG A 280 -6.99 19.64 3.43
C ARG A 280 -5.74 20.49 3.31
N GLN A 281 -4.74 20.16 4.12
CA GLN A 281 -3.41 20.69 3.90
C GLN A 281 -2.91 19.96 2.68
N HIS A 282 -2.94 20.61 1.52
CA HIS A 282 -1.95 20.29 0.50
C HIS A 282 -0.63 20.62 1.17
N LYS A 283 0.02 19.61 1.77
CA LYS A 283 1.45 19.72 1.99
C LYS A 283 1.99 19.95 0.60
N HIS A 284 2.38 21.20 0.32
CA HIS A 284 3.18 21.46 -0.85
C HIS A 284 4.40 20.55 -0.73
N ASP A 285 5.01 20.12 -1.83
CA ASP A 285 6.29 19.39 -1.75
C ASP A 285 7.31 20.14 -0.85
N ASP A 286 7.12 21.47 -0.72
CA ASP A 286 7.74 22.42 0.20
C ASP A 286 7.68 22.03 1.70
N ASP A 287 6.60 21.41 2.17
CA ASP A 287 6.39 21.03 3.57
C ASP A 287 7.03 19.68 3.94
N LEU A 288 7.55 18.97 2.94
CA LEU A 288 8.33 17.75 3.08
C LEU A 288 9.72 18.04 2.51
N PRO A 289 10.59 18.78 3.22
CA PRO A 289 11.89 19.24 2.70
C PRO A 289 12.84 18.11 2.29
N PHE A 290 12.48 16.86 2.59
CA PHE A 290 13.19 15.64 2.17
C PHE A 290 12.69 15.06 0.84
N LEU A 291 11.49 15.43 0.39
CA LEU A 291 10.91 15.07 -0.90
C LEU A 291 11.15 16.12 -1.98
N LYS A 292 11.55 17.34 -1.61
CA LYS A 292 12.22 18.22 -2.56
C LYS A 292 13.63 17.68 -2.77
N PRO A 293 13.98 17.14 -3.96
CA PRO A 293 15.35 17.29 -4.36
C PRO A 293 15.60 18.80 -4.32
N GLN A 294 16.57 19.27 -3.53
CA GLN A 294 17.18 20.51 -3.93
C GLN A 294 17.57 20.31 -5.39
N GLU A 295 17.31 21.28 -6.26
CA GLU A 295 18.05 21.38 -7.52
C GLU A 295 19.51 21.53 -7.11
N VAL A 296 20.15 20.41 -6.78
CA VAL A 296 21.57 20.27 -6.92
C VAL A 296 21.70 20.44 -8.41
N ASN A 297 22.24 21.59 -8.81
CA ASN A 297 22.73 21.78 -10.16
C ASN A 297 23.86 20.76 -10.28
N LEU A 298 23.49 19.51 -10.57
CA LEU A 298 24.38 18.39 -10.80
C LEU A 298 25.15 18.86 -12.02
N SER A 299 26.30 19.48 -11.73
CA SER A 299 27.21 19.97 -12.73
C SER A 299 27.38 18.86 -13.75
N ARG A 300 27.49 19.26 -15.02
CA ARG A 300 27.28 18.46 -16.25
C ARG A 300 28.24 17.28 -16.46
N SER A 301 28.81 16.77 -15.39
CA SER A 301 29.78 15.70 -15.33
C SER A 301 29.08 14.41 -14.95
N LYS A 302 28.86 13.53 -15.94
CA LYS A 302 28.38 12.15 -15.77
C LYS A 302 29.08 11.44 -14.60
N GLN A 303 30.38 11.67 -14.46
CA GLN A 303 31.25 11.20 -13.40
C GLN A 303 30.72 11.52 -11.99
N HIS A 304 30.19 12.72 -11.74
CA HIS A 304 29.68 13.11 -10.41
C HIS A 304 28.39 12.36 -10.05
N VAL A 305 27.58 12.04 -11.06
CA VAL A 305 26.33 11.28 -10.90
C VAL A 305 26.62 9.80 -10.64
N ASP A 306 27.58 9.24 -11.38
CA ASP A 306 27.99 7.82 -11.25
C ASP A 306 28.56 7.54 -9.85
N GLN A 307 29.29 8.51 -9.27
CA GLN A 307 29.84 8.42 -7.90
C GLN A 307 28.73 8.39 -6.83
N ILE A 308 27.70 9.24 -6.96
CA ILE A 308 26.57 9.27 -6.02
C ILE A 308 25.75 7.97 -6.11
N GLN A 309 25.57 7.44 -7.33
CA GLN A 309 24.88 6.17 -7.54
C GLN A 309 25.66 5.00 -6.93
N GLY A 310 26.98 4.93 -7.15
CA GLY A 310 27.84 3.90 -6.55
C GLY A 310 27.79 3.90 -5.02
N ALA A 311 27.83 5.08 -4.39
CA ALA A 311 27.72 5.21 -2.94
C ALA A 311 26.34 4.75 -2.41
N TRP A 312 25.26 5.04 -3.14
CA TRP A 312 23.90 4.63 -2.78
C TRP A 312 23.70 3.11 -2.86
N TRP A 313 24.19 2.48 -3.93
CA TRP A 313 24.20 1.03 -4.08
C TRP A 313 25.02 0.33 -3.00
N GLY A 314 26.23 0.83 -2.73
CA GLY A 314 27.10 0.29 -1.67
C GLY A 314 26.45 0.33 -0.28
N TRP A 315 25.74 1.41 0.06
CA TRP A 315 25.07 1.56 1.36
C TRP A 315 23.91 0.57 1.55
N HIS A 316 23.00 0.48 0.58
CA HIS A 316 21.88 -0.46 0.64
C HIS A 316 22.35 -1.93 0.63
N TYR A 317 23.42 -2.20 -0.12
CA TYR A 317 24.03 -3.52 -0.18
C TYR A 317 24.74 -3.92 1.12
N GLY A 318 25.47 -3.00 1.76
CA GLY A 318 26.04 -3.22 3.09
C GLY A 318 24.96 -3.50 4.15
N HIS A 319 23.82 -2.80 4.05
CA HIS A 319 22.67 -3.05 4.92
C HIS A 319 22.09 -4.46 4.71
N LEU A 320 21.99 -4.91 3.46
CA LEU A 320 21.55 -6.26 3.09
C LEU A 320 22.47 -7.36 3.64
N LEU A 321 23.79 -7.21 3.45
CA LEU A 321 24.78 -8.15 3.98
C LEU A 321 24.68 -8.28 5.51
N GLN A 322 24.50 -7.15 6.21
CA GLN A 322 24.39 -7.13 7.67
C GLN A 322 23.06 -7.72 8.17
N LYS A 323 21.95 -7.41 7.49
CA LYS A 323 20.60 -7.89 7.85
C LYS A 323 20.48 -9.40 7.62
N TYR A 324 21.06 -9.92 6.53
CA TYR A 324 20.91 -11.32 6.10
C TYR A 324 22.14 -12.22 6.36
N LYS A 325 23.22 -11.68 6.94
CA LYS A 325 24.44 -12.43 7.34
C LYS A 325 25.12 -13.23 6.22
N LEU A 326 25.23 -12.64 5.03
CA LEU A 326 25.87 -13.27 3.87
C LEU A 326 27.40 -13.36 4.03
N SER A 327 28.05 -14.29 3.32
CA SER A 327 29.45 -14.68 3.55
C SER A 327 30.45 -13.80 2.79
N ALA A 328 31.73 -13.84 3.18
CA ALA A 328 32.81 -13.08 2.53
C ALA A 328 33.07 -13.50 1.07
N GLN A 329 32.66 -14.71 0.66
CA GLN A 329 32.79 -15.20 -0.71
C GLN A 329 31.75 -14.56 -1.65
N ASP A 330 30.55 -14.27 -1.13
CA ASP A 330 29.50 -13.55 -1.86
C ASP A 330 29.90 -12.09 -2.15
N SER A 331 30.81 -11.53 -1.35
CA SER A 331 31.38 -10.19 -1.52
C SER A 331 32.39 -10.09 -2.67
N GLU A 332 33.00 -11.20 -3.14
CA GLU A 332 34.05 -11.16 -4.18
C GLU A 332 33.49 -11.15 -5.60
N GLN A 333 32.43 -11.92 -5.88
CA GLN A 333 31.76 -11.89 -7.19
C GLN A 333 31.13 -10.52 -7.48
N ILE A 334 30.67 -9.86 -6.42
CA ILE A 334 30.07 -8.53 -6.47
C ILE A 334 31.16 -7.45 -6.58
N LEU A 335 32.36 -7.73 -6.06
CA LEU A 335 33.56 -6.93 -6.31
C LEU A 335 33.95 -6.91 -7.78
N HIS A 336 33.90 -8.06 -8.44
CA HIS A 336 34.25 -8.19 -9.85
C HIS A 336 33.33 -7.33 -10.73
N PHE A 337 32.04 -7.26 -10.38
CA PHE A 337 31.05 -6.44 -11.08
C PHE A 337 31.27 -4.92 -10.90
N ALA A 338 31.73 -4.50 -9.71
CA ALA A 338 31.97 -3.08 -9.39
C ALA A 338 33.31 -2.54 -9.90
N THR A 339 34.30 -3.40 -10.18
CA THR A 339 35.66 -2.98 -10.59
C THR A 339 35.75 -2.59 -12.06
N ILE A 340 34.77 -2.98 -12.89
CA ILE A 340 34.74 -2.73 -14.34
C ILE A 340 34.48 -1.23 -14.66
N GLU A 341 34.09 -0.42 -13.67
CA GLU A 341 33.69 1.01 -13.81
C GLU A 341 34.68 2.03 -13.16
N GLY A 342 35.97 1.70 -13.07
CA GLY A 342 37.12 2.65 -12.94
C GLY A 342 37.27 3.57 -11.70
N GLY A 343 38.05 3.19 -10.67
CA GLY A 343 38.32 4.03 -9.47
C GLY A 343 39.80 4.17 -9.03
N ASP A 344 40.10 5.21 -8.22
CA ASP A 344 41.45 5.58 -7.70
C ASP A 344 41.96 4.69 -6.55
N VAL A 345 43.12 4.05 -6.80
CA VAL A 345 43.76 3.05 -5.93
C VAL A 345 44.30 3.63 -4.61
N ASN A 346 44.72 4.89 -4.58
CA ASN A 346 45.38 5.47 -3.39
C ASN A 346 44.37 5.77 -2.27
N LEU A 347 43.17 6.23 -2.63
CA LEU A 347 42.09 6.47 -1.67
C LEU A 347 41.57 5.16 -1.07
N VAL A 348 41.47 4.10 -1.88
CA VAL A 348 41.08 2.76 -1.44
C VAL A 348 42.10 2.22 -0.43
N GLN A 349 43.39 2.45 -0.67
CA GLN A 349 44.47 2.05 0.22
C GLN A 349 44.43 2.81 1.58
N ASP A 350 44.31 4.13 1.54
CA ASP A 350 44.22 5.00 2.72
C ASP A 350 43.01 4.67 3.61
N THR A 351 41.89 4.35 2.97
CA THR A 351 40.62 3.99 3.64
C THR A 351 40.73 2.62 4.30
N ARG A 352 41.34 1.65 3.63
CA ARG A 352 41.56 0.30 4.16
C ARG A 352 42.47 0.32 5.40
N LEU A 353 43.56 1.10 5.36
CA LEU A 353 44.47 1.25 6.50
C LEU A 353 43.78 1.93 7.68
N PHE A 354 42.98 2.97 7.45
CA PHE A 354 42.23 3.66 8.49
C PHE A 354 41.18 2.75 9.16
N ILE A 355 40.41 2.00 8.38
CA ILE A 355 39.34 1.12 8.88
C ILE A 355 39.91 -0.04 9.71
N ASN A 356 41.04 -0.60 9.29
CA ASN A 356 41.72 -1.66 10.04
C ASN A 356 42.49 -1.13 11.27
N GLY A 357 42.38 0.17 11.58
CA GLY A 357 43.07 0.80 12.71
C GLY A 357 44.59 0.93 12.53
N GLN A 358 45.07 0.77 11.30
CA GLN A 358 46.49 0.81 10.93
C GLN A 358 46.96 2.22 10.52
N SER A 359 46.04 3.16 10.30
CA SER A 359 46.31 4.60 10.17
C SER A 359 45.24 5.44 10.88
N SER A 360 45.58 6.69 11.24
CA SER A 360 44.62 7.68 11.75
C SER A 360 44.14 8.60 10.63
N LEU A 361 43.01 9.30 10.85
CA LEU A 361 42.44 10.20 9.84
C LEU A 361 43.39 11.35 9.48
N GLY A 362 44.21 11.80 10.42
CA GLY A 362 45.24 12.81 10.16
C GLY A 362 46.41 12.31 9.31
N GLN A 363 46.59 10.98 9.22
CA GLN A 363 47.66 10.33 8.45
C GLN A 363 47.18 9.83 7.08
N SER A 364 45.86 9.66 6.89
CA SER A 364 45.26 9.28 5.60
C SER A 364 44.99 10.53 4.75
N GLN A 365 46.01 10.99 4.03
CA GLN A 365 45.98 12.23 3.26
C GLN A 365 44.83 12.28 2.24
N TYR A 366 44.61 11.20 1.49
CA TYR A 366 43.60 11.15 0.44
C TYR A 366 42.18 11.03 1.02
N LEU A 367 42.04 10.25 2.09
CA LEU A 367 40.77 10.12 2.83
C LEU A 367 40.36 11.44 3.49
N LYS A 368 41.32 12.18 4.06
CA LYS A 368 41.05 13.48 4.69
C LYS A 368 40.63 14.52 3.66
N GLN A 369 41.32 14.61 2.52
CA GLN A 369 40.93 15.52 1.43
C GLN A 369 39.52 15.24 0.91
N PHE A 370 39.16 13.96 0.75
CA PHE A 370 37.80 13.58 0.36
C PHE A 370 36.73 14.02 1.37
N LEU A 371 37.00 13.86 2.67
CA LEU A 371 36.07 14.26 3.73
C LEU A 371 35.91 15.78 3.84
N ASP A 372 37.00 16.53 3.69
CA ASP A 372 36.97 18.00 3.72
C ASP A 372 36.15 18.55 2.54
N LEU A 373 36.21 17.89 1.37
CA LEU A 373 35.39 18.22 0.19
C LEU A 373 33.89 17.92 0.40
N PHE A 374 33.55 16.78 1.01
CA PHE A 374 32.16 16.34 1.16
C PHE A 374 31.39 17.03 2.30
N LEU A 375 32.10 17.46 3.36
CA LEU A 375 31.48 18.01 4.57
C LEU A 375 31.43 19.55 4.62
N ASN A 376 32.39 20.26 4.00
CA ASN A 376 32.57 21.70 4.24
C ASN A 376 32.20 22.64 3.08
N HIS A 377 31.64 22.16 1.96
CA HIS A 377 31.21 23.00 0.80
C HIS A 377 32.21 24.14 0.47
N GLN A 378 33.45 23.82 0.11
CA GLN A 378 34.38 24.82 -0.43
C GLN A 378 34.24 24.88 -1.97
N SER A 379 34.18 26.11 -2.48
CA SER A 379 33.88 26.49 -3.88
C SER A 379 34.77 25.82 -4.94
N ASP A 380 34.21 25.65 -6.14
CA ASP A 380 34.70 25.03 -7.40
C ASP A 380 36.16 25.32 -7.87
N ALA A 381 36.95 26.15 -7.18
CA ALA A 381 38.22 26.67 -7.68
C ALA A 381 39.46 25.79 -7.43
N GLN A 382 39.35 24.62 -6.78
CA GLN A 382 40.52 23.75 -6.48
C GLN A 382 40.41 22.31 -7.02
N LEU A 383 39.51 22.06 -7.97
CA LEU A 383 39.17 20.70 -8.43
C LEU A 383 39.98 20.20 -9.65
N SER A 384 41.18 20.72 -9.91
CA SER A 384 41.95 20.30 -11.10
C SER A 384 42.73 18.98 -10.95
N HIS A 385 42.74 18.34 -9.76
CA HIS A 385 43.68 17.23 -9.49
C HIS A 385 43.10 16.00 -8.78
N VAL A 386 41.78 15.84 -8.66
CA VAL A 386 41.19 14.62 -8.06
C VAL A 386 40.56 13.77 -9.15
N GLN A 387 41.12 12.58 -9.40
CA GLN A 387 40.56 11.59 -10.33
C GLN A 387 39.50 10.70 -9.66
N GLU A 388 38.70 10.03 -10.49
CA GLU A 388 37.48 9.26 -10.19
C GLU A 388 37.51 8.40 -8.92
N VAL A 389 36.49 8.54 -8.08
CA VAL A 389 36.27 7.71 -6.88
C VAL A 389 34.96 6.96 -7.00
N THR A 390 34.99 5.69 -7.42
CA THR A 390 33.81 4.81 -7.55
C THR A 390 33.92 3.53 -6.71
N ASP A 391 34.61 3.57 -5.56
CA ASP A 391 34.76 2.40 -4.69
C ASP A 391 33.54 2.12 -3.79
N THR A 392 32.75 1.11 -4.16
CA THR A 392 31.53 0.67 -3.48
C THR A 392 31.78 -0.10 -2.17
N LYS A 393 32.99 -0.61 -1.91
CA LYS A 393 33.36 -1.22 -0.60
C LYS A 393 33.28 -0.20 0.54
N THR A 394 33.58 1.06 0.22
CA THR A 394 33.59 2.17 1.18
C THR A 394 32.16 2.57 1.59
N GLY A 395 31.18 2.56 0.67
CA GLY A 395 29.77 2.85 0.99
C GLY A 395 29.11 1.84 1.92
N ALA A 396 29.46 0.55 1.80
CA ALA A 396 28.95 -0.53 2.65
C ALA A 396 29.44 -0.44 4.11
N LEU A 397 30.66 0.05 4.33
CA LEU A 397 31.27 0.23 5.67
C LEU A 397 30.87 1.53 6.36
N TRP A 398 30.48 2.57 5.61
CA TRP A 398 29.98 3.86 6.12
C TRP A 398 28.69 3.72 6.95
N GLY A 399 27.76 2.87 6.52
CA GLY A 399 26.46 2.66 7.19
C GLY A 399 26.57 2.05 8.60
N ALA A 400 27.66 1.32 8.87
CA ALA A 400 27.84 0.60 10.13
C ALA A 400 28.29 1.49 11.32
N LYS A 401 28.85 2.69 11.08
CA LYS A 401 29.53 3.48 12.13
C LYS A 401 28.97 4.88 12.43
N LEU A 402 28.24 5.52 11.50
CA LEU A 402 27.95 6.98 11.59
C LEU A 402 26.49 7.40 11.94
N GLY A 403 25.56 6.46 12.17
CA GLY A 403 24.23 6.81 12.67
C GLY A 403 23.24 7.31 11.60
N ARG A 404 21.96 7.02 11.84
CA ARG A 404 20.92 6.72 10.82
C ARG A 404 20.26 7.90 10.09
N GLN A 405 20.48 9.16 10.46
CA GLN A 405 19.52 10.22 10.08
C GLN A 405 19.98 11.18 8.98
N GLN A 406 21.20 11.73 9.00
CA GLN A 406 21.56 12.78 8.04
C GLN A 406 21.99 12.25 6.66
N LEU A 407 22.57 11.05 6.57
CA LEU A 407 23.00 10.46 5.29
C LEU A 407 21.82 10.04 4.39
N ASN A 408 20.77 9.46 4.99
CA ASN A 408 19.58 9.01 4.27
C ASN A 408 18.89 10.16 3.51
N HIS A 409 18.87 11.34 4.10
CA HIS A 409 18.21 12.52 3.53
C HIS A 409 18.87 13.01 2.24
N ARG A 410 20.20 12.99 2.15
CA ARG A 410 20.92 13.57 1.00
C ARG A 410 21.05 12.60 -0.18
N MET A 411 21.16 11.30 0.09
CA MET A 411 21.33 10.28 -0.94
C MET A 411 20.04 9.98 -1.72
N VAL A 412 18.89 9.94 -1.04
CA VAL A 412 17.58 9.69 -1.68
C VAL A 412 17.19 10.87 -2.58
N SER A 413 17.43 12.11 -2.13
CA SER A 413 17.14 13.32 -2.91
C SER A 413 17.95 13.40 -4.20
N ALA A 414 19.23 13.01 -4.19
CA ALA A 414 20.08 13.04 -5.39
C ALA A 414 19.68 11.97 -6.44
N PHE A 415 19.24 10.79 -6.00
CA PHE A 415 18.76 9.73 -6.89
C PHE A 415 17.44 10.10 -7.60
N LEU A 416 16.51 10.73 -6.87
CA LEU A 416 15.23 11.19 -7.42
C LEU A 416 15.38 12.38 -8.39
N ALA A 417 16.38 13.25 -8.18
CA ALA A 417 16.65 14.40 -9.05
C ALA A 417 17.05 14.00 -10.49
N TYR A 418 17.78 12.88 -10.65
CA TYR A 418 18.29 12.43 -11.95
C TYR A 418 17.21 11.78 -12.84
N ARG A 419 16.15 11.22 -12.25
CA ARG A 419 15.10 10.47 -12.98
C ARG A 419 13.87 11.28 -13.33
N GLN A 420 13.98 12.61 -13.37
CA GLN A 420 12.91 13.49 -13.85
C GLN A 420 12.57 13.15 -15.31
N GLY A 421 11.56 12.30 -15.46
CA GLY A 421 11.06 11.78 -16.71
C GLY A 421 10.01 10.70 -16.50
N VAL A 422 10.22 9.75 -15.58
CA VAL A 422 9.24 8.66 -15.34
C VAL A 422 9.41 8.05 -13.94
N ILE A 423 8.90 8.66 -12.86
CA ILE A 423 8.59 7.92 -11.62
C ILE A 423 7.40 8.61 -10.92
N ASN A 424 6.23 7.94 -10.94
CA ASN A 424 5.11 8.21 -10.02
C ASN A 424 5.55 7.97 -8.57
N HIS A 425 4.98 8.66 -7.59
CA HIS A 425 5.35 8.58 -6.17
C HIS A 425 5.39 7.13 -5.62
N TRP A 426 6.58 6.53 -5.51
CA TRP A 426 6.82 5.31 -4.72
C TRP A 426 7.62 5.73 -3.49
N LEU A 427 7.01 5.66 -2.30
CA LEU A 427 7.80 5.55 -1.08
C LEU A 427 8.62 4.25 -1.19
N VAL A 428 9.91 4.39 -1.44
CA VAL A 428 10.86 3.29 -1.41
C VAL A 428 11.01 2.86 0.04
N ASP A 429 10.25 1.84 0.43
CA ASP A 429 10.55 1.04 1.60
C ASP A 429 11.90 0.34 1.35
N GLY A 430 12.92 0.74 2.11
CA GLY A 430 14.29 0.24 1.95
C GLY A 430 14.38 -1.29 2.09
N ASP A 431 13.48 -1.90 2.85
CA ASP A 431 13.40 -3.36 3.01
C ASP A 431 12.85 -4.04 1.76
N ARG A 432 11.95 -3.38 1.04
CA ARG A 432 11.34 -3.91 -0.18
C ARG A 432 12.25 -3.80 -1.40
N LEU A 433 13.00 -2.71 -1.52
CA LEU A 433 14.05 -2.60 -2.53
C LEU A 433 15.11 -3.70 -2.30
N ALA A 434 15.49 -3.91 -1.05
CA ALA A 434 16.38 -4.95 -0.61
C ALA A 434 15.93 -6.37 -1.03
N GLU A 435 14.66 -6.72 -0.80
CA GLU A 435 14.10 -8.02 -1.19
C GLU A 435 14.04 -8.21 -2.71
N GLN A 436 13.72 -7.15 -3.46
CA GLN A 436 13.68 -7.19 -4.93
C GLN A 436 15.07 -7.37 -5.55
N LEU A 437 16.10 -6.75 -4.96
CA LEU A 437 17.48 -6.93 -5.39
C LEU A 437 18.00 -8.33 -5.09
N LEU A 438 17.70 -8.86 -3.90
CA LEU A 438 18.05 -10.24 -3.56
C LEU A 438 17.37 -11.25 -4.51
N TYR A 439 16.12 -11.00 -4.88
CA TYR A 439 15.39 -11.83 -5.84
C TYR A 439 16.04 -11.82 -7.23
N LEU A 440 16.48 -10.65 -7.72
CA LEU A 440 17.16 -10.52 -9.01
C LEU A 440 18.53 -11.21 -9.01
N VAL A 441 19.33 -10.99 -7.97
CA VAL A 441 20.66 -11.62 -7.81
C VAL A 441 20.55 -13.15 -7.76
N ASN A 442 19.54 -13.70 -7.08
CA ASN A 442 19.32 -15.14 -6.98
C ASN A 442 18.74 -15.79 -8.25
N LYS A 443 18.22 -15.00 -9.20
CA LYS A 443 17.58 -15.48 -10.43
C LYS A 443 18.45 -15.35 -11.67
N MET A 444 19.56 -14.62 -11.61
CA MET A 444 20.47 -14.51 -12.75
C MET A 444 21.38 -15.74 -12.81
N PRO A 445 21.48 -16.43 -13.97
CA PRO A 445 22.47 -17.48 -14.15
C PRO A 445 23.85 -16.86 -13.97
N ASN A 446 24.73 -17.52 -13.22
CA ASN A 446 26.08 -17.04 -12.90
C ASN A 446 26.74 -16.28 -14.06
N GLY A 447 26.91 -14.96 -13.90
CA GLY A 447 27.80 -14.15 -14.73
C GLY A 447 27.18 -13.23 -15.78
N GLN A 448 25.92 -12.83 -15.67
CA GLN A 448 25.40 -11.65 -16.41
C GLN A 448 24.88 -10.58 -15.48
#